data_AF-A0AA39KIV3-F1
#
_entry.id   AF-A0AA39KIV3-F1
#
_cell.length_a   1.000
_cell.length_b   1.000
_cell.length_c   1.000
_cell.angle_alpha   90.00
_cell.angle_beta   90.00
_cell.angle_gamma   90.00
#
_symmetry.space_group_name_H-M   'P 1'
#
loop_
_entity.id
_entity.type
_entity.pdbx_description
1 polymer ?
#
loop_
_entity_poly.entity_id
_entity_poly.type
_entity_poly.pdbx_seq_one_letter_code
_entity_poly.pdbx_strand_id
1 'polypeptide(L)'
;MTAWPADDVREMSQKIAWSIYDSFWIGASTKMQKSIAFVICRAHKPFIISIPGLLPPLTLQFYSSFVSTTLSYFATLRAVLSK
;
A
#
# COMPACT_ATOMS: atom_id res chain seq x y z
N MET A 1 10.90 7.39 7.00
CA MET A 1 11.66 6.11 6.86
C MET A 1 10.85 4.87 7.26
N THR A 2 9.53 4.97 7.51
CA THR A 2 8.69 3.81 7.89
C THR A 2 7.78 3.31 6.75
N ALA A 3 7.65 4.05 5.65
CA ALA A 3 6.78 3.68 4.53
C ALA A 3 7.40 2.63 3.58
N TRP A 4 8.73 2.64 3.42
CA TRP A 4 9.43 1.73 2.49
C TRP A 4 9.17 0.24 2.77
N PRO A 5 9.34 -0.29 4.00
CA PRO A 5 9.04 -1.71 4.26
C PRO A 5 7.56 -2.05 4.06
N ALA A 6 6.64 -1.10 4.25
CA ALA A 6 5.22 -1.31 3.97
C ALA A 6 4.94 -1.40 2.46
N ASP A 7 5.59 -0.57 1.65
CA ASP A 7 5.51 -0.63 0.19
C ASP A 7 6.18 -1.89 -0.38
N ASP A 8 7.30 -2.32 0.18
CA ASP A 8 8.03 -3.51 -0.25
C ASP A 8 7.19 -4.79 -0.02
N VAL A 9 6.57 -4.91 1.16
CA VAL A 9 5.63 -6.01 1.45
C VAL A 9 4.41 -5.97 0.52
N ARG A 10 3.88 -4.79 0.21
CA ARG A 10 2.77 -4.63 -0.74
C ARG A 10 3.17 -5.08 -2.15
N GLU A 11 4.35 -4.66 -2.62
CA GLU A 11 4.86 -5.02 -3.94
C GLU A 11 5.12 -6.53 -4.04
N MET A 12 5.75 -7.12 -3.03
CA MET A 12 5.95 -8.58 -2.96
C MET A 12 4.62 -9.34 -2.96
N SER A 13 3.61 -8.86 -2.22
CA SER A 13 2.29 -9.49 -2.20
C SER A 13 1.62 -9.46 -3.59
N GLN A 14 1.72 -8.35 -4.30
CA GLN A 14 1.23 -8.23 -5.68
C GLN A 14 1.97 -9.19 -6.63
N LYS A 15 3.29 -9.28 -6.54
CA LYS A 15 4.10 -10.22 -7.35
C LYS A 15 3.67 -11.67 -7.14
N ILE A 16 3.42 -12.07 -5.89
CA ILE A 16 2.92 -13.41 -5.55
C ILE A 16 1.54 -13.65 -6.17
N ALA A 17 0.62 -12.68 -6.07
CA ALA A 17 -0.72 -12.80 -6.66
C ALA A 17 -0.65 -13.01 -8.19
N TRP A 18 0.18 -12.23 -8.88
CA TRP A 18 0.38 -12.35 -10.33
C TRP A 18 1.02 -13.68 -10.74
N SER A 19 2.06 -14.12 -10.02
CA SER A 19 2.72 -15.40 -10.31
C SER A 19 1.79 -16.60 -10.13
N ILE A 20 0.90 -16.54 -9.13
CA ILE A 20 -0.11 -17.59 -8.93
C ILE A 20 -1.19 -17.52 -10.02
N TYR A 21 -1.61 -16.33 -10.43
CA TYR A 21 -2.60 -16.17 -11.50
C TYR A 21 -2.11 -16.72 -12.84
N ASP A 22 -0.82 -16.52 -13.16
CA ASP A 22 -0.17 -17.02 -14.38
C ASP A 22 0.12 -18.53 -14.35
N SER A 23 -0.02 -19.17 -13.18
CA SER A 23 0.17 -20.62 -13.06
C SER A 23 -0.99 -21.41 -13.69
N PHE A 24 -0.78 -22.69 -14.01
CA PHE A 24 -1.82 -23.58 -14.55
C PHE A 24 -2.84 -24.02 -13.48
N TRP A 25 -3.61 -23.07 -12.92
CA TRP A 25 -4.60 -23.33 -11.87
C TRP A 25 -5.98 -23.72 -12.41
N ILE A 26 -6.28 -23.41 -13.67
CA ILE A 26 -7.57 -23.70 -14.31
C ILE A 26 -7.80 -25.21 -14.46
N GLY A 27 -6.73 -25.99 -14.70
CA GLY A 27 -6.80 -27.46 -14.77
C GLY A 27 -6.68 -28.18 -13.41
N ALA A 28 -6.51 -27.43 -12.32
CA ALA A 28 -6.29 -28.01 -10.99
C ALA A 28 -7.60 -28.48 -10.34
N SER A 29 -7.47 -29.27 -9.27
CA SER A 29 -8.63 -29.68 -8.46
C SER A 29 -9.40 -28.47 -7.90
N THR A 30 -10.70 -28.63 -7.70
CA THR A 30 -11.58 -27.58 -7.15
C THR A 30 -11.11 -27.08 -5.78
N LYS A 31 -10.43 -27.94 -4.99
CA LYS A 31 -9.82 -27.57 -3.71
C LYS A 31 -8.65 -26.60 -3.93
N MET A 32 -7.79 -26.87 -4.90
CA MET A 32 -6.63 -26.03 -5.24
C MET A 32 -7.08 -24.67 -5.81
N GLN A 33 -8.09 -24.66 -6.67
CA GLN A 33 -8.67 -23.42 -7.20
C GLN A 33 -9.21 -22.51 -6.08
N LYS A 34 -9.93 -23.07 -5.11
CA LYS A 34 -10.43 -22.31 -3.95
C LYS A 34 -9.29 -21.75 -3.09
N SER A 35 -8.24 -22.55 -2.84
CA SER A 35 -7.06 -22.09 -2.11
C SER A 35 -6.34 -20.96 -2.84
N ILE A 36 -6.19 -21.06 -4.16
CA ILE A 36 -5.55 -20.04 -5.00
C ILE A 36 -6.37 -18.74 -5.00
N ALA A 37 -7.69 -18.82 -5.19
CA ALA A 37 -8.56 -17.66 -5.11
C ALA A 37 -8.47 -16.97 -3.72
N PHE A 38 -8.38 -17.75 -2.64
CA PHE A 38 -8.20 -17.22 -1.30
C PHE A 38 -6.86 -16.48 -1.14
N VAL A 39 -5.76 -17.06 -1.66
CA VAL A 39 -4.43 -16.44 -1.61
C VAL A 39 -4.39 -15.15 -2.42
N ILE A 40 -4.95 -15.13 -3.64
CA ILE A 40 -5.03 -13.93 -4.48
C ILE A 40 -5.84 -12.84 -3.77
N CYS A 41 -7.01 -13.16 -3.22
CA CYS A 41 -7.82 -12.20 -2.46
C CYS A 41 -7.10 -11.64 -1.21
N ARG A 42 -6.31 -12.47 -0.53
CA ARG A 42 -5.51 -12.03 0.63
C ARG A 42 -4.35 -11.15 0.22
N ALA A 43 -3.66 -11.48 -0.86
CA ALA A 43 -2.53 -10.71 -1.38
C ALA A 43 -2.95 -9.34 -1.93
N HIS A 44 -4.20 -9.22 -2.40
CA HIS A 44 -4.78 -7.95 -2.83
C HIS A 44 -5.35 -7.07 -1.70
N LYS A 45 -5.38 -7.55 -0.45
CA LYS A 45 -5.75 -6.71 0.70
C LYS A 45 -4.48 -6.05 1.27
N PRO A 46 -4.18 -4.78 0.93
CA PRO A 46 -3.07 -4.09 1.56
C PRO A 46 -3.27 -4.08 3.07
N PHE A 47 -2.19 -4.34 3.81
CA PHE A 47 -2.18 -4.26 5.27
C PHE A 47 -2.27 -2.78 5.65
N ILE A 48 -3.49 -2.26 5.71
CA ILE A 48 -3.75 -0.88 6.09
C ILE A 48 -3.66 -0.80 7.61
N ILE A 49 -2.53 -0.32 8.11
CA ILE A 49 -2.40 0.11 9.50
C ILE A 49 -3.10 1.47 9.59
N SER A 50 -4.36 1.45 9.99
CA SER A 50 -5.14 2.65 10.32
C SER A 50 -5.27 2.70 11.83
N ILE A 51 -4.87 3.81 12.45
CA ILE A 51 -5.22 4.09 13.85
C ILE A 51 -6.46 4.98 13.82
N PRO A 52 -7.65 4.46 14.14
CA PRO A 52 -8.87 5.24 14.12
C PRO A 52 -8.71 6.49 15.00
N GLY A 53 -8.96 7.68 14.44
CA GLY A 53 -8.88 8.95 15.15
C GLY A 53 -7.51 9.61 15.25
N LEU A 54 -6.42 8.94 14.84
CA LEU A 54 -5.07 9.52 14.89
C LEU A 54 -4.41 9.60 13.51
N LEU A 55 -4.49 8.53 12.72
CA LEU A 55 -3.78 8.44 11.44
C LEU A 55 -4.68 7.82 10.36
N PRO A 56 -4.87 8.51 9.22
CA PRO A 56 -5.43 7.91 8.01
C PRO A 56 -4.63 6.68 7.58
N PRO A 57 -5.21 5.83 6.71
CA PRO A 57 -4.51 4.70 6.10
C PRO A 57 -3.08 5.07 5.71
N LEU A 58 -2.09 4.46 6.37
CA LEU A 58 -0.68 4.75 6.12
C LEU A 58 -0.32 4.24 4.72
N THR A 59 -0.60 5.08 3.73
CA THR A 59 -0.34 4.84 2.32
C THR A 59 0.73 5.82 1.86
N LEU A 60 1.52 5.41 0.87
CA LEU A 60 2.53 6.27 0.26
C LEU A 60 1.93 7.60 -0.23
N GLN A 61 0.70 7.57 -0.72
CA GLN A 61 -0.04 8.76 -1.14
C GLN A 61 -0.31 9.71 0.03
N PHE A 62 -0.73 9.18 1.18
CA PHE A 62 -0.94 10.00 2.39
C PHE A 62 0.37 10.64 2.85
N TYR A 63 1.47 9.89 2.88
CA TYR A 63 2.78 10.44 3.23
C TYR A 63 3.24 11.54 2.27
N SER A 64 3.12 11.31 0.96
CA SER A 64 3.48 12.30 -0.07
C SER A 64 2.66 13.59 0.07
N SER A 65 1.35 13.45 0.27
CA SER A 65 0.48 14.60 0.47
C SER A 65 0.83 15.36 1.76
N PHE A 66 1.08 14.64 2.86
CA PHE A 66 1.45 15.23 4.14
C PHE A 66 2.76 16.05 4.05
N VAL A 67 3.79 15.49 3.42
CA VAL A 67 5.07 16.18 3.21
C VAL A 67 4.88 17.41 2.33
N SER A 68 4.13 17.29 1.23
CA SER A 68 3.87 18.40 0.30
C SER A 68 3.13 19.56 0.98
N THR A 69 2.11 19.25 1.78
CA THR A 69 1.38 20.24 2.58
C THR A 69 2.31 20.92 3.58
N THR A 70 3.11 20.16 4.31
CA THR A 70 4.04 20.71 5.31
C THR A 70 5.07 21.66 4.68
N LEU A 71 5.64 21.27 3.54
CA LEU A 71 6.56 22.13 2.78
C LEU A 71 5.87 23.38 2.24
N SER A 72 4.63 23.28 1.80
CA SER A 72 3.84 24.44 1.34
C SER A 72 3.58 25.44 2.47
N TYR A 73 3.21 24.96 3.65
CA TYR A 73 3.08 25.79 4.85
C TYR A 73 4.41 26.46 5.22
N PHE A 74 5.50 25.70 5.22
CA PHE A 74 6.82 26.24 5.54
C PHE A 74 7.29 27.29 4.53
N ALA A 75 7.10 27.03 3.23
CA ALA A 75 7.43 27.97 2.16
C ALA A 75 6.61 29.26 2.28
N THR A 76 5.32 29.14 2.60
CA THR A 76 4.43 30.29 2.82
C THR A 76 4.87 31.10 4.04
N LEU A 77 5.13 30.44 5.17
CA LEU A 77 5.65 31.10 6.37
C LEU A 77 6.97 31.81 6.09
N ARG A 78 7.90 31.16 5.38
CA ARG A 78 9.16 31.78 4.97
C ARG A 78 8.92 33.01 4.11
N ALA A 79 8.03 32.94 3.12
CA ALA A 79 7.71 34.07 2.24
C ALA A 79 7.11 35.26 3.00
N VAL A 80 6.31 35.00 4.04
CA VAL A 80 5.74 36.03 4.92
C VAL A 80 6.80 36.61 5.87
N LEU A 81 7.69 35.79 6.42
CA LEU A 81 8.79 36.21 7.31
C LEU A 81 9.96 36.89 6.61
N SER A 82 10.12 36.68 5.30
CA SER A 82 11.17 37.30 4.48
C SER A 82 10.77 38.68 3.94
N LYS A 83 9.68 39.24 4.48
CA LYS A 83 9.11 40.54 4.12
C LYS A 83 9.12 41.43 5.35
#